data_AF-A0A957FFY3-F1
#
_entry.id   AF-A0A957FFY3-F1
#
_cell.length_a   1.000
_cell.length_b   1.000
_cell.length_c   1.000
_cell.angle_alpha   90.00
_cell.angle_beta   90.00
_cell.angle_gamma   90.00
#
_symmetry.space_group_name_H-M   'P 1'
#
loop_
_entity.id
_entity.type
_entity.pdbx_description
1 polymer ?
#
loop_
_entity_poly.entity_id
_entity_poly.type
_entity_poly.pdbx_seq_one_letter_code
_entity_poly.pdbx_strand_id
1 'polypeptide(L)'
;WIGGDRDGNPFVTADVTAETLRLHRGLAVEKHRAKSRQLDRTLSVSERLVTISPELRETLDTAIARSEHVAFLQKRYPNEPYRIWAANLKADLATASRGDVVARLKGLANPPLRLQRREDLLEPLALMDRTLREIGLDTMAATDLAEMLTQARVFGMHTARLDLRQFSDYNTAVLAELLHRLHRHDHFADLDQEARAAFLAQQLQQPIPDLTQLDDLSDAAQETLALFQIVGRAVNFYGRELIGPYIVSMTRGPADVLAPMLLAYWHGLCLHPDSEQEGLTFAPLLETRADLQNGPAIMQTLFTDPAYARHLARAGMQQTIMIGYSDSNKDAGYLAANWELYQAQEALAETCGAHGVTMTLFHGRGGTIARGGGPAKRTIMAQPPGSINGRIRITEQGEIIDERYNHPAIAQRHL
;
A
#
# COMPACT_ATOMS: atom_id res chain seq x y z
N TRP A 1 -5.31 -3.17 -7.47
CA TRP A 1 -5.62 -4.52 -7.97
C TRP A 1 -5.26 -4.65 -9.44
N ILE A 2 -5.65 -3.72 -10.31
CA ILE A 2 -5.13 -3.67 -11.69
C ILE A 2 -3.60 -3.68 -11.64
N GLY A 3 -2.97 -4.70 -12.25
CA GLY A 3 -1.52 -4.88 -12.25
C GLY A 3 -0.91 -5.52 -11.00
N GLY A 4 -1.72 -5.94 -10.02
CA GLY A 4 -1.27 -6.60 -8.79
C GLY A 4 -2.03 -7.88 -8.42
N ASP A 5 -3.31 -7.99 -8.83
CA ASP A 5 -4.09 -9.22 -8.69
C ASP A 5 -3.70 -10.21 -9.79
N ARG A 6 -3.04 -11.30 -9.38
CA ARG A 6 -2.52 -12.37 -10.24
C ARG A 6 -3.16 -13.73 -9.97
N ASP A 7 -4.17 -13.75 -9.10
CA ASP A 7 -4.93 -14.94 -8.80
C ASP A 7 -5.70 -15.41 -10.04
N GLY A 8 -5.37 -16.61 -10.53
CA GLY A 8 -5.94 -17.18 -11.76
C GLY A 8 -5.62 -16.41 -13.05
N ASN A 9 -4.68 -15.45 -13.03
CA ASN A 9 -4.34 -14.62 -14.18
C ASN A 9 -2.82 -14.59 -14.47
N PRO A 10 -2.31 -15.47 -15.35
CA PRO A 10 -0.88 -15.55 -15.66
C PRO A 10 -0.34 -14.32 -16.40
N PHE A 11 -1.20 -13.44 -16.93
CA PHE A 11 -0.77 -12.24 -17.64
C PHE A 11 -0.34 -11.11 -16.70
N VAL A 12 -0.62 -11.21 -15.40
CA VAL A 12 -0.17 -10.23 -14.40
C VAL A 12 1.19 -10.65 -13.85
N THR A 13 2.23 -10.36 -14.61
CA THR A 13 3.62 -10.67 -14.28
C THR A 13 4.27 -9.60 -13.39
N ALA A 14 5.49 -9.86 -12.93
CA ALA A 14 6.32 -8.96 -12.16
C ALA A 14 6.63 -7.70 -12.98
N ASP A 15 6.81 -7.86 -14.30
CA ASP A 15 6.98 -6.75 -15.24
C ASP A 15 5.72 -5.88 -15.34
N VAL A 16 4.53 -6.48 -15.41
CA VAL A 16 3.26 -5.74 -15.37
C VAL A 16 3.10 -5.00 -14.04
N THR A 17 3.54 -5.60 -12.94
CA THR A 17 3.53 -4.96 -11.62
C THR A 17 4.46 -3.74 -11.59
N ALA A 18 5.69 -3.85 -12.09
CA ALA A 18 6.63 -2.74 -12.19
C ALA A 18 6.11 -1.60 -13.07
N GLU A 19 5.51 -1.93 -14.21
CA GLU A 19 4.92 -0.96 -15.11
C GLU A 19 3.71 -0.25 -14.48
N THR A 20 2.89 -0.98 -13.72
CA THR A 20 1.77 -0.40 -12.97
C THR A 20 2.27 0.60 -11.94
N LEU A 21 3.31 0.26 -11.17
CA LEU A 21 3.93 1.17 -10.21
C LEU A 21 4.53 2.41 -10.89
N ARG A 22 5.12 2.26 -12.07
CA ARG A 22 5.59 3.39 -12.90
C ARG A 22 4.43 4.31 -13.28
N LEU A 23 3.32 3.78 -13.76
CA LEU A 23 2.14 4.56 -14.16
C LEU A 23 1.53 5.30 -12.96
N HIS A 24 1.34 4.60 -11.85
CA HIS A 24 0.82 5.13 -10.59
C HIS A 24 1.65 6.30 -10.07
N ARG A 25 2.98 6.13 -10.02
CA ARG A 25 3.91 7.19 -9.60
C ARG A 25 3.96 8.33 -10.62
N GLY A 26 4.07 8.02 -11.91
CA GLY A 26 4.17 9.02 -12.97
C GLY A 26 2.97 9.96 -12.97
N LEU A 27 1.76 9.43 -12.83
CA LEU A 27 0.54 10.23 -12.72
C LEU A 27 0.56 11.14 -11.49
N ALA A 28 0.89 10.61 -10.31
CA ALA A 28 0.95 11.41 -9.09
C ALA A 28 1.97 12.54 -9.20
N VAL A 29 3.18 12.23 -9.68
CA VAL A 29 4.25 13.22 -9.85
C VAL A 29 3.84 14.33 -10.81
N GLU A 30 3.24 14.00 -11.96
CA GLU A 30 2.80 15.02 -12.92
C GLU A 30 1.62 15.87 -12.39
N LYS A 31 0.69 15.28 -11.63
CA LYS A 31 -0.39 16.04 -10.96
C LYS A 31 0.18 17.03 -9.94
N HIS A 32 1.09 16.58 -9.08
CA HIS A 32 1.76 17.45 -8.10
C HIS A 32 2.62 18.52 -8.77
N ARG A 33 3.27 18.19 -9.89
CA ARG A 33 4.07 19.14 -10.68
C ARG A 33 3.20 20.24 -11.26
N ALA A 34 2.03 19.88 -11.79
CA ALA A 34 1.05 20.84 -12.30
C ALA A 34 0.53 21.76 -11.18
N LYS A 35 0.22 21.21 -10.00
CA LYS A 35 -0.22 22.00 -8.85
C LYS A 35 0.90 22.89 -8.29
N SER A 36 2.14 22.42 -8.25
CA SER A 36 3.31 23.24 -7.86
C SER A 36 3.55 24.41 -8.82
N ARG A 37 3.26 24.24 -10.12
CA ARG A 37 3.27 25.34 -11.10
C ARG A 37 2.17 26.36 -10.84
N GLN A 38 1.04 25.95 -10.26
CA GLN A 38 0.02 26.90 -9.84
C GLN A 38 0.49 27.68 -8.60
N LEU A 39 1.05 26.98 -7.61
CA LEU A 39 1.61 27.61 -6.41
C LEU A 39 2.73 28.60 -6.73
N ASP A 40 3.63 28.27 -7.66
CA ASP A 40 4.69 29.19 -8.09
C ASP A 40 4.14 30.47 -8.75
N ARG A 41 2.88 30.50 -9.17
CA ARG A 41 2.21 31.69 -9.72
C ARG A 41 1.48 32.49 -8.65
N THR A 42 0.80 31.81 -7.73
CA THR A 42 -0.13 32.41 -6.77
C THR A 42 0.51 32.82 -5.45
N LEU A 43 1.57 32.14 -5.00
CA LEU A 43 2.27 32.45 -3.73
C LEU A 43 3.28 33.60 -3.88
N SER A 44 2.79 34.79 -4.23
CA SER A 44 3.58 36.01 -4.47
C SER A 44 3.88 36.83 -3.21
N VAL A 45 3.94 36.19 -2.04
CA VAL A 45 4.14 36.88 -0.76
C VAL A 45 5.52 37.49 -0.73
N SER A 46 5.60 38.81 -0.48
CA SER A 46 6.87 39.53 -0.48
C SER A 46 7.40 39.80 0.93
N GLU A 47 8.68 39.49 1.16
CA GLU A 47 9.42 39.80 2.40
C GLU A 47 9.55 41.31 2.66
N ARG A 48 9.19 42.15 1.69
CA ARG A 48 9.10 43.61 1.88
C ARG A 48 7.86 44.03 2.66
N LEU A 49 6.84 43.16 2.72
CA LEU A 49 5.56 43.42 3.35
C LEU A 49 5.34 42.57 4.61
N VAL A 50 6.00 41.42 4.70
CA VAL A 50 5.86 40.48 5.83
C VAL A 50 7.23 40.03 6.34
N THR A 51 7.30 39.68 7.61
CA THR A 51 8.48 39.02 8.19
C THR A 51 8.36 37.52 8.03
N ILE A 52 9.25 36.89 7.26
CA ILE A 52 9.25 35.43 7.11
C ILE A 52 9.95 34.71 8.26
N SER A 53 9.54 33.46 8.50
CA SER A 53 10.17 32.60 9.50
C SER A 53 11.66 32.35 9.19
N PRO A 54 12.55 32.34 10.21
CA PRO A 54 13.96 31.99 10.06
C PRO A 54 14.18 30.63 9.39
N GLU A 55 13.34 29.64 9.70
CA GLU A 55 13.40 28.29 9.13
C GLU A 55 13.15 28.29 7.62
N LEU A 56 12.19 29.09 7.16
CA LEU A 56 11.91 29.26 5.72
C LEU A 56 13.11 29.88 5.01
N ARG A 57 13.74 30.89 5.64
CA ARG A 57 14.90 31.58 5.08
C ARG A 57 16.11 30.64 4.99
N GLU A 58 16.42 29.92 6.05
CA GLU A 58 17.53 28.94 6.07
C GLU A 58 17.36 27.88 4.97
N THR A 59 16.13 27.39 4.78
CA THR A 59 15.88 26.41 3.72
C THR A 59 16.07 27.00 2.31
N LEU A 60 15.75 28.27 2.10
CA LEU A 60 15.95 28.94 0.81
C LEU A 60 17.42 29.30 0.56
N ASP A 61 18.15 29.73 1.59
CA ASP A 61 19.57 30.08 1.49
C ASP A 61 20.43 28.85 1.18
N THR A 62 20.05 27.68 1.71
CA THR A 62 20.70 26.39 1.39
C THR A 62 20.22 25.79 0.07
N ALA A 63 19.12 26.28 -0.50
CA ALA A 63 18.58 25.78 -1.76
C ALA A 63 19.29 26.39 -2.98
N ILE A 64 20.22 25.62 -3.56
CA ILE A 64 20.76 25.92 -4.89
C ILE A 64 19.61 25.93 -5.92
N ALA A 65 19.62 26.89 -6.85
CA ALA A 65 18.65 26.98 -7.93
C ALA A 65 18.55 25.65 -8.70
N ARG A 66 17.38 24.99 -8.62
CA ARG A 66 17.21 23.61 -9.14
C ARG A 66 16.92 23.53 -10.64
N SER A 67 16.76 24.68 -11.30
CA SER A 67 16.59 24.79 -12.75
C SER A 67 16.86 26.22 -13.23
N GLU A 68 17.05 26.41 -14.53
CA GLU A 68 17.15 27.74 -15.16
C GLU A 68 15.92 28.61 -14.87
N HIS A 69 14.73 28.00 -14.82
CA HIS A 69 13.50 28.70 -14.47
C HIS A 69 13.51 29.23 -13.03
N VAL A 70 14.03 28.44 -12.08
CA VAL A 70 14.20 28.90 -10.69
C VAL A 70 15.20 30.06 -10.64
N ALA A 71 16.33 29.96 -11.33
CA ALA A 71 17.32 31.04 -11.37
C ALA A 71 16.73 32.34 -11.95
N PHE A 72 15.90 32.23 -13.00
CA PHE A 72 15.16 33.36 -13.54
C PHE A 72 14.22 33.99 -12.50
N LEU A 73 13.44 33.18 -11.77
CA LEU A 73 12.51 33.67 -10.75
C LEU A 73 13.25 34.31 -9.57
N GLN A 74 14.35 33.74 -9.11
CA GLN A 74 15.19 34.32 -8.06
C GLN A 74 15.72 35.70 -8.47
N LYS A 75 16.15 35.87 -9.74
CA LYS A 75 16.59 37.17 -10.25
C LYS A 75 15.44 38.17 -10.40
N ARG A 76 14.27 37.72 -10.87
CA ARG A 76 13.12 38.58 -11.20
C ARG A 76 12.31 38.98 -9.97
N TYR A 77 12.17 38.06 -9.01
CA TYR A 77 11.34 38.17 -7.80
C TYR A 77 12.15 37.77 -6.54
N PRO A 78 13.29 38.42 -6.26
CA PRO A 78 14.21 37.99 -5.18
C PRO A 78 13.61 38.08 -3.77
N ASN A 79 12.52 38.82 -3.59
CA ASN A 79 11.86 39.00 -2.29
C ASN A 79 10.57 38.17 -2.18
N GLU A 80 10.33 37.18 -3.06
CA GLU A 80 9.13 36.32 -3.05
C GLU A 80 9.49 34.84 -2.71
N PRO A 81 9.80 34.55 -1.44
CA PRO A 81 10.37 33.26 -1.00
C PRO A 81 9.47 32.05 -1.29
N TYR A 82 8.16 32.18 -1.05
CA TYR A 82 7.21 31.09 -1.27
C TYR A 82 7.07 30.72 -2.76
N ARG A 83 7.14 31.72 -3.66
CA ARG A 83 7.20 31.49 -5.11
C ARG A 83 8.45 30.70 -5.48
N ILE A 84 9.61 31.13 -4.98
CA ILE A 84 10.90 30.48 -5.27
C ILE A 84 10.89 29.04 -4.74
N TRP A 85 10.34 28.82 -3.56
CA TRP A 85 10.17 27.48 -2.99
C TRP A 85 9.29 26.58 -3.85
N ALA A 86 8.09 27.05 -4.21
CA ALA A 86 7.18 26.29 -5.06
C ALA A 86 7.81 25.95 -6.42
N ALA A 87 8.61 26.87 -6.99
CA ALA A 87 9.35 26.63 -8.21
C ALA A 87 10.47 25.58 -8.04
N ASN A 88 11.15 25.56 -6.90
CA ASN A 88 12.13 24.51 -6.56
C ASN A 88 11.47 23.14 -6.42
N LEU A 89 10.33 23.05 -5.72
CA LEU A 89 9.57 21.81 -5.58
C LEU A 89 9.11 21.29 -6.94
N LYS A 90 8.61 22.18 -7.80
CA LYS A 90 8.26 21.86 -9.20
C LYS A 90 9.45 21.33 -10.00
N ALA A 91 10.65 21.89 -9.82
CA ALA A 91 11.85 21.42 -10.50
C ALA A 91 12.24 20.00 -10.06
N ASP A 92 12.08 19.69 -8.77
CA ASP A 92 12.32 18.33 -8.27
C ASP A 92 11.27 17.33 -8.78
N LEU A 93 10.00 17.73 -8.82
CA LEU A 93 8.94 16.91 -9.41
C LEU A 93 9.20 16.68 -10.91
N ALA A 94 9.74 17.67 -11.63
CA ALA A 94 10.16 17.49 -13.02
C ALA A 94 11.30 16.47 -13.16
N THR A 95 12.24 16.46 -12.20
CA THR A 95 13.31 15.45 -12.16
C THR A 95 12.77 14.06 -11.83
N ALA A 96 11.87 13.95 -10.85
CA ALA A 96 11.21 12.70 -10.48
C ALA A 96 10.40 12.12 -11.66
N SER A 97 9.75 12.98 -12.46
CA SER A 97 8.99 12.59 -13.66
C SER A 97 9.84 11.96 -14.75
N ARG A 98 11.11 12.39 -14.87
CA ARG A 98 12.07 11.82 -15.83
C ARG A 98 12.79 10.57 -15.30
N GLY A 99 12.53 10.17 -14.05
CA GLY A 99 13.14 8.98 -13.46
C GLY A 99 12.60 7.69 -14.08
N ASP A 100 13.49 6.75 -14.37
CA ASP A 100 13.08 5.44 -14.88
C ASP A 100 12.74 4.49 -13.73
N VAL A 101 11.45 4.44 -13.41
CA VAL A 101 10.93 3.59 -12.33
C VAL A 101 11.18 2.12 -12.65
N VAL A 102 10.90 1.66 -13.87
CA VAL A 102 11.01 0.23 -14.23
C VAL A 102 12.46 -0.22 -14.18
N ALA A 103 13.38 0.55 -14.77
CA ALA A 103 14.81 0.24 -14.70
C ALA A 103 15.29 0.12 -13.25
N ARG A 104 14.85 1.03 -12.37
CA ARG A 104 15.20 0.99 -10.95
C ARG A 104 14.65 -0.26 -10.26
N LEU A 105 13.40 -0.62 -10.51
CA LEU A 105 12.79 -1.83 -9.94
C LEU A 105 13.43 -3.11 -10.49
N LYS A 106 13.97 -3.07 -11.71
CA LYS A 106 14.80 -4.14 -12.30
C LYS A 106 16.26 -4.13 -11.83
N GLY A 107 16.63 -3.20 -10.94
CA GLY A 107 17.96 -3.15 -10.32
C GLY A 107 19.02 -2.49 -11.19
N LEU A 108 18.61 -1.78 -12.25
CA LEU A 108 19.50 -1.03 -13.11
C LEU A 108 19.87 0.31 -12.48
N ALA A 109 21.10 0.76 -12.73
CA ALA A 109 21.61 2.03 -12.23
C ALA A 109 20.73 3.20 -12.70
N ASN A 110 20.39 4.09 -11.77
CA ASN A 110 19.52 5.23 -12.03
C ASN A 110 20.01 6.48 -11.29
N PRO A 111 19.82 7.69 -11.85
CA PRO A 111 20.16 8.93 -11.17
C PRO A 111 19.46 9.05 -9.80
N PRO A 112 20.08 9.69 -8.80
CA PRO A 112 19.40 9.95 -7.53
C PRO A 112 18.20 10.88 -7.73
N LEU A 113 17.15 10.68 -6.93
CA LEU A 113 15.98 11.54 -6.88
C LEU A 113 15.94 12.28 -5.54
N ARG A 114 15.57 13.56 -5.56
CA ARG A 114 15.32 14.35 -4.34
C ARG A 114 13.95 14.05 -3.73
N LEU A 115 12.96 13.76 -4.57
CA LEU A 115 11.63 13.34 -4.14
C LEU A 115 11.47 11.84 -4.42
N GLN A 116 11.63 11.05 -3.37
CA GLN A 116 11.52 9.59 -3.41
C GLN A 116 10.20 9.16 -2.76
N ARG A 117 9.96 9.62 -1.54
CA ARG A 117 8.87 9.23 -0.65
C ARG A 117 7.81 10.32 -0.54
N ARG A 118 6.70 10.01 0.13
CA ARG A 118 5.62 10.97 0.36
C ARG A 118 6.09 12.13 1.24
N GLU A 119 6.91 11.82 2.23
CA GLU A 119 7.41 12.78 3.23
C GLU A 119 8.23 13.89 2.54
N ASP A 120 9.05 13.54 1.54
CA ASP A 120 9.81 14.49 0.74
C ASP A 120 8.91 15.55 0.04
N LEU A 121 7.65 15.21 -0.23
CA LEU A 121 6.64 16.14 -0.78
C LEU A 121 5.88 16.87 0.35
N LEU A 122 5.50 16.17 1.41
CA LEU A 122 4.69 16.74 2.49
C LEU A 122 5.45 17.76 3.33
N GLU A 123 6.71 17.50 3.67
CA GLU A 123 7.54 18.38 4.49
C GLU A 123 7.64 19.81 3.92
N PRO A 124 8.06 20.02 2.66
CA PRO A 124 8.13 21.37 2.10
C PRO A 124 6.76 22.06 2.01
N LEU A 125 5.68 21.32 1.73
CA LEU A 125 4.33 21.88 1.68
C LEU A 125 3.82 22.26 3.07
N ALA A 126 4.09 21.44 4.09
CA ALA A 126 3.69 21.68 5.46
C ALA A 126 4.45 22.87 6.06
N LEU A 127 5.72 23.02 5.71
CA LEU A 127 6.52 24.19 6.09
C LEU A 127 5.95 25.48 5.47
N MET A 128 5.58 25.46 4.18
CA MET A 128 4.90 26.60 3.55
C MET A 128 3.55 26.91 4.23
N ASP A 129 2.72 25.91 4.54
CA ASP A 129 1.41 26.14 5.17
C ASP A 129 1.55 26.70 6.58
N ARG A 130 2.41 26.10 7.41
CA ARG A 130 2.67 26.56 8.77
C ARG A 130 3.18 28.01 8.78
N THR A 131 4.21 28.31 7.98
CA THR A 131 4.85 29.64 8.00
C THR A 131 3.96 30.73 7.40
N LEU A 132 3.08 30.42 6.44
CA LEU A 132 2.06 31.37 5.98
C LEU A 132 1.03 31.70 7.08
N ARG A 133 0.62 30.71 7.88
CA ARG A 133 -0.31 30.92 9.00
C ARG A 133 0.31 31.71 10.14
N GLU A 134 1.59 31.46 10.44
CA GLU A 134 2.34 32.22 11.46
C GLU A 134 2.39 33.72 11.18
N ILE A 135 2.39 34.11 9.90
CA ILE A 135 2.40 35.52 9.46
C ILE A 135 0.99 36.07 9.18
N GLY A 136 -0.06 35.35 9.58
CA GLY A 136 -1.46 35.78 9.44
C GLY A 136 -2.04 35.70 8.03
N LEU A 137 -1.44 34.90 7.14
CA LEU A 137 -1.91 34.68 5.76
C LEU A 137 -2.73 33.39 5.61
N ASP A 138 -3.61 33.10 6.57
CA ASP A 138 -4.46 31.90 6.61
C ASP A 138 -5.31 31.72 5.36
N THR A 139 -5.87 32.82 4.84
CA THR A 139 -6.72 32.79 3.64
C THR A 139 -5.95 32.35 2.41
N MET A 140 -4.66 32.70 2.31
CA MET A 140 -3.80 32.25 1.21
C MET A 140 -3.43 30.77 1.38
N ALA A 141 -3.06 30.36 2.60
CA ALA A 141 -2.75 28.97 2.91
C ALA A 141 -3.94 28.02 2.66
N ALA A 142 -5.17 28.47 2.95
CA ALA A 142 -6.41 27.71 2.82
C ALA A 142 -6.91 27.50 1.36
N THR A 143 -6.16 27.91 0.34
CA THR A 143 -6.55 27.78 -1.08
C THR A 143 -5.79 26.63 -1.76
N ASP A 144 -4.96 26.96 -2.75
CA ASP A 144 -4.23 25.98 -3.57
C ASP A 144 -3.26 25.14 -2.76
N LEU A 145 -2.68 25.70 -1.69
CA LEU A 145 -1.71 25.01 -0.84
C LEU A 145 -2.40 23.94 0.02
N ALA A 146 -3.51 24.29 0.69
CA ALA A 146 -4.31 23.33 1.44
C ALA A 146 -4.86 22.20 0.54
N GLU A 147 -5.27 22.53 -0.69
CA GLU A 147 -5.68 21.51 -1.67
C GLU A 147 -4.53 20.58 -2.02
N MET A 148 -3.34 21.11 -2.31
CA MET A 148 -2.16 20.30 -2.64
C MET A 148 -1.71 19.45 -1.45
N LEU A 149 -1.73 19.98 -0.23
CA LEU A 149 -1.46 19.22 1.00
C LEU A 149 -2.44 18.06 1.17
N THR A 150 -3.72 18.30 0.93
CA THR A 150 -4.75 17.25 0.99
C THR A 150 -4.49 16.18 -0.08
N GLN A 151 -4.21 16.58 -1.31
CA GLN A 151 -3.85 15.66 -2.40
C GLN A 151 -2.60 14.85 -2.08
N ALA A 152 -1.55 15.47 -1.52
CA ALA A 152 -0.32 14.79 -1.13
C ALA A 152 -0.54 13.80 0.03
N ARG A 153 -1.43 14.11 0.98
CA ARG A 153 -1.79 13.19 2.07
C ARG A 153 -2.59 11.99 1.57
N VAL A 154 -3.55 12.21 0.68
CA VAL A 154 -4.46 11.17 0.18
C VAL A 154 -3.79 10.28 -0.88
N PHE A 155 -3.14 10.88 -1.88
CA PHE A 155 -2.61 10.18 -3.05
C PHE A 155 -1.10 9.90 -2.99
N GLY A 156 -0.39 10.57 -2.08
CA GLY A 156 1.07 10.46 -1.96
C GLY A 156 1.79 10.70 -3.28
N MET A 157 2.88 9.97 -3.48
CA MET A 157 3.67 9.94 -4.73
C MET A 157 3.35 8.73 -5.60
N HIS A 158 2.17 8.13 -5.44
CA HIS A 158 1.81 6.85 -6.08
C HIS A 158 0.35 6.75 -6.54
N THR A 159 -0.48 7.78 -6.40
CA THR A 159 -1.91 7.81 -6.81
C THR A 159 -2.79 6.83 -6.02
N ALA A 160 -2.50 5.54 -6.08
CA ALA A 160 -3.18 4.48 -5.37
C ALA A 160 -2.17 3.43 -4.91
N ARG A 161 -2.42 2.83 -3.74
CA ARG A 161 -1.64 1.69 -3.26
C ARG A 161 -1.96 0.46 -4.08
N LEU A 162 -0.96 -0.31 -4.47
CA LEU A 162 -1.12 -1.54 -5.23
C LEU A 162 -1.17 -2.73 -4.27
N ASP A 163 -2.35 -3.30 -4.07
CA ASP A 163 -2.46 -4.63 -3.46
C ASP A 163 -1.94 -5.69 -4.41
N LEU A 164 -1.29 -6.68 -3.82
CA LEU A 164 -0.90 -7.92 -4.49
C LEU A 164 -1.87 -9.01 -4.06
N ARG A 165 -2.23 -9.93 -4.95
CA ARG A 165 -3.14 -11.04 -4.60
C ARG A 165 -2.75 -12.31 -5.32
N GLN A 166 -2.71 -13.42 -4.61
CA GLN A 166 -2.41 -14.74 -5.17
C GLN A 166 -3.09 -15.87 -4.38
N PHE A 167 -3.36 -16.97 -5.06
CA PHE A 167 -3.92 -18.19 -4.49
C PHE A 167 -2.95 -18.89 -3.52
N SER A 168 -3.47 -19.40 -2.39
CA SER A 168 -2.65 -20.01 -1.34
C SER A 168 -1.82 -21.22 -1.81
N ASP A 169 -2.40 -22.10 -2.63
CA ASP A 169 -1.68 -23.29 -3.11
C ASP A 169 -0.55 -22.93 -4.08
N TYR A 170 -0.68 -21.81 -4.81
CA TYR A 170 0.40 -21.32 -5.65
C TYR A 170 1.63 -20.93 -4.82
N ASN A 171 1.43 -20.23 -3.70
CA ASN A 171 2.51 -19.89 -2.76
C ASN A 171 3.12 -21.14 -2.13
N THR A 172 2.29 -22.12 -1.76
CA THR A 172 2.75 -23.40 -1.21
C THR A 172 3.63 -24.15 -2.22
N ALA A 173 3.18 -24.26 -3.48
CA ALA A 173 3.91 -24.97 -4.53
C ALA A 173 5.27 -24.32 -4.83
N VAL A 174 5.30 -22.99 -4.94
CA VAL A 174 6.55 -22.24 -5.13
C VAL A 174 7.49 -22.45 -3.94
N LEU A 175 7.00 -22.34 -2.70
CA LEU A 175 7.85 -22.59 -1.53
C LEU A 175 8.36 -24.02 -1.46
N ALA A 176 7.56 -25.02 -1.83
CA ALA A 176 8.00 -26.40 -1.85
C ALA A 176 9.23 -26.59 -2.75
N GLU A 177 9.18 -26.02 -3.96
CA GLU A 177 10.30 -26.05 -4.90
C GLU A 177 11.53 -25.32 -4.33
N LEU A 178 11.36 -24.10 -3.80
CA LEU A 178 12.46 -23.32 -3.26
C LEU A 178 13.10 -24.01 -2.04
N LEU A 179 12.31 -24.58 -1.14
CA LEU A 179 12.80 -25.28 0.04
C LEU A 179 13.56 -26.56 -0.32
N HIS A 180 13.13 -27.29 -1.35
CA HIS A 180 13.84 -28.45 -1.88
C HIS A 180 15.20 -28.04 -2.47
N ARG A 181 15.22 -27.00 -3.33
CA ARG A 181 16.44 -26.47 -3.96
C ARG A 181 17.42 -25.88 -2.94
N LEU A 182 16.93 -25.34 -1.83
CA LEU A 182 17.73 -24.85 -0.71
C LEU A 182 18.16 -25.95 0.27
N HIS A 183 17.80 -27.22 0.02
CA HIS A 183 18.05 -28.36 0.91
C HIS A 183 17.51 -28.13 2.35
N ARG A 184 16.38 -27.42 2.46
CA ARG A 184 15.71 -27.14 3.74
C ARG A 184 14.57 -28.12 4.02
N HIS A 185 13.86 -28.59 2.99
CA HIS A 185 12.81 -29.60 3.11
C HIS A 185 12.40 -30.16 1.74
N ASP A 186 12.41 -31.48 1.57
CA ASP A 186 12.12 -32.12 0.27
C ASP A 186 10.62 -32.34 0.01
N HIS A 187 9.83 -32.61 1.06
CA HIS A 187 8.42 -32.99 0.96
C HIS A 187 7.47 -31.94 1.58
N PHE A 188 7.76 -30.65 1.38
CA PHE A 188 7.02 -29.58 2.07
C PHE A 188 5.54 -29.53 1.69
N ALA A 189 5.23 -29.82 0.42
CA ALA A 189 3.85 -29.85 -0.07
C ALA A 189 3.00 -30.96 0.56
N ASP A 190 3.63 -32.04 1.03
CA ASP A 190 2.97 -33.21 1.61
C ASP A 190 2.62 -33.01 3.09
N LEU A 191 3.15 -31.97 3.73
CA LEU A 191 2.81 -31.61 5.11
C LEU A 191 1.35 -31.15 5.20
N ASP A 192 0.67 -31.58 6.27
CA ASP A 192 -0.62 -31.01 6.66
C ASP A 192 -0.48 -29.55 7.12
N GLN A 193 -1.61 -28.87 7.31
CA GLN A 193 -1.64 -27.44 7.64
C GLN A 193 -0.92 -27.11 8.95
N GLU A 194 -1.00 -27.98 9.97
CA GLU A 194 -0.38 -27.74 11.28
C GLU A 194 1.14 -27.89 11.20
N ALA A 195 1.62 -29.01 10.64
CA ALA A 195 3.04 -29.27 10.45
C ALA A 195 3.68 -28.23 9.53
N ARG A 196 2.96 -27.80 8.48
CA ARG A 196 3.40 -26.74 7.57
C ARG A 196 3.53 -25.39 8.28
N ALA A 197 2.54 -25.01 9.10
CA ALA A 197 2.59 -23.76 9.86
C ALA A 197 3.76 -23.76 10.84
N ALA A 198 3.96 -24.85 11.58
CA ALA A 198 5.08 -25.00 12.53
C ALA A 198 6.45 -24.90 11.83
N PHE A 199 6.60 -25.55 10.67
CA PHE A 199 7.82 -25.45 9.87
C PHE A 199 8.08 -24.02 9.40
N LEU A 200 7.07 -23.34 8.85
CA LEU A 200 7.20 -21.96 8.37
C LEU A 200 7.56 -20.99 9.51
N ALA A 201 6.93 -21.15 10.69
CA ALA A 201 7.24 -20.37 11.89
C ALA A 201 8.70 -20.54 12.33
N GLN A 202 9.26 -21.74 12.20
CA GLN A 202 10.69 -22.00 12.45
C GLN A 202 11.57 -21.32 11.40
N GLN A 203 11.20 -21.38 10.11
CA GLN A 203 11.98 -20.76 9.03
C GLN A 203 12.03 -19.23 9.11
N LEU A 204 10.98 -18.59 9.61
CA LEU A 204 10.94 -17.13 9.87
C LEU A 204 11.91 -16.66 10.97
N GLN A 205 12.58 -17.58 11.65
CA GLN A 205 13.63 -17.31 12.65
C GLN A 205 15.03 -17.64 12.13
N GLN A 206 15.14 -18.27 10.96
CA GLN A 206 16.42 -18.62 10.35
C GLN A 206 16.98 -17.48 9.51
N PRO A 207 18.31 -17.41 9.30
CA PRO A 207 18.89 -16.46 8.36
C PRO A 207 18.29 -16.59 6.96
N ILE A 208 18.16 -15.43 6.29
CA ILE A 208 17.74 -15.35 4.90
C ILE A 208 18.74 -16.16 4.04
N PRO A 209 18.27 -17.14 3.24
CA PRO A 209 19.14 -17.89 2.35
C PRO A 209 19.69 -17.02 1.21
N ASP A 210 20.81 -17.43 0.63
CA ASP A 210 21.26 -16.85 -0.64
C ASP A 210 20.37 -17.36 -1.79
N LEU A 211 19.44 -16.52 -2.25
CA LEU A 211 18.55 -16.83 -3.35
C LEU A 211 19.21 -16.71 -4.73
N THR A 212 20.44 -16.18 -4.82
CA THR A 212 21.12 -15.95 -6.11
C THR A 212 21.70 -17.22 -6.72
N GLN A 213 21.82 -18.29 -5.93
CA GLN A 213 22.35 -19.59 -6.35
C GLN A 213 21.24 -20.55 -6.84
N LEU A 214 19.99 -20.09 -6.90
CA LEU A 214 18.86 -20.92 -7.32
C LEU A 214 18.73 -20.87 -8.85
N ASP A 215 19.27 -21.90 -9.50
CA ASP A 215 19.15 -22.12 -10.94
C ASP A 215 18.05 -23.16 -11.27
N ASP A 216 17.60 -23.18 -12.53
CA ASP A 216 16.67 -24.19 -13.06
C ASP A 216 15.32 -24.24 -12.32
N LEU A 217 14.82 -23.06 -11.92
CA LEU A 217 13.51 -22.91 -11.29
C LEU A 217 12.37 -22.97 -12.31
N SER A 218 11.21 -23.42 -11.89
CA SER A 218 9.98 -23.33 -12.68
C SER A 218 9.62 -21.87 -12.98
N ASP A 219 8.85 -21.64 -14.06
CA ASP A 219 8.35 -20.30 -14.42
C ASP A 219 7.60 -19.64 -13.25
N ALA A 220 6.84 -20.43 -12.47
CA ALA A 220 6.10 -19.95 -11.32
C ALA A 220 7.02 -19.47 -10.18
N ALA A 221 8.08 -20.21 -9.89
CA ALA A 221 9.06 -19.84 -8.89
C ALA A 221 9.88 -18.61 -9.32
N GLN A 222 10.33 -18.56 -10.58
CA GLN A 222 11.04 -17.40 -11.15
C GLN A 222 10.19 -16.14 -11.09
N GLU A 223 8.93 -16.22 -11.53
CA GLU A 223 7.97 -15.11 -11.51
C GLU A 223 7.68 -14.62 -10.09
N THR A 224 7.57 -15.53 -9.12
CA THR A 224 7.35 -15.18 -7.70
C THR A 224 8.56 -14.47 -7.09
N LEU A 225 9.77 -14.99 -7.32
CA LEU A 225 11.00 -14.33 -6.87
C LEU A 225 11.15 -12.95 -7.51
N ALA A 226 10.90 -12.83 -8.82
CA ALA A 226 10.94 -11.55 -9.53
C ALA A 226 9.95 -10.54 -8.93
N LEU A 227 8.73 -10.96 -8.60
CA LEU A 227 7.74 -10.12 -7.93
C LEU A 227 8.28 -9.58 -6.60
N PHE A 228 8.71 -10.45 -5.69
CA PHE A 228 9.16 -10.02 -4.36
C PHE A 228 10.44 -9.16 -4.43
N GLN A 229 11.32 -9.39 -5.41
CA GLN A 229 12.46 -8.51 -5.68
C GLN A 229 12.03 -7.10 -6.13
N ILE A 230 11.07 -7.01 -7.06
CA ILE A 230 10.52 -5.74 -7.55
C ILE A 230 9.86 -4.97 -6.39
N VAL A 231 9.05 -5.66 -5.58
CA VAL A 231 8.37 -5.09 -4.41
C VAL A 231 9.39 -4.63 -3.37
N GLY A 232 10.40 -5.45 -3.06
CA GLY A 232 11.50 -5.10 -2.15
C GLY A 232 12.21 -3.81 -2.57
N ARG A 233 12.61 -3.72 -3.83
CA ARG A 233 13.25 -2.51 -4.39
C ARG A 233 12.32 -1.31 -4.35
N ALA A 234 11.03 -1.49 -4.65
CA ALA A 234 10.05 -0.42 -4.64
C ALA A 234 9.83 0.14 -3.24
N VAL A 235 9.66 -0.73 -2.24
CA VAL A 235 9.51 -0.35 -0.83
C VAL A 235 10.76 0.35 -0.30
N ASN A 236 11.95 -0.19 -0.58
CA ASN A 236 13.21 0.39 -0.11
C ASN A 236 13.43 1.79 -0.66
N PHE A 237 13.17 1.99 -1.95
CA PHE A 237 13.45 3.26 -2.61
C PHE A 237 12.31 4.27 -2.51
N TYR A 238 11.08 3.89 -2.83
CA TYR A 238 9.92 4.79 -2.87
C TYR A 238 9.07 4.78 -1.59
N GLY A 239 9.39 3.91 -0.64
CA GLY A 239 8.67 3.75 0.63
C GLY A 239 7.56 2.70 0.56
N ARG A 240 7.10 2.19 1.70
CA ARG A 240 6.07 1.14 1.75
C ARG A 240 4.70 1.56 1.23
N GLU A 241 4.42 2.87 1.19
CA GLU A 241 3.07 3.36 0.96
C GLU A 241 2.50 3.09 -0.43
N LEU A 242 3.34 2.81 -1.43
CA LEU A 242 2.85 2.44 -2.76
C LEU A 242 2.30 1.01 -2.82
N ILE A 243 2.57 0.17 -1.83
CA ILE A 243 2.11 -1.22 -1.78
C ILE A 243 1.04 -1.35 -0.71
N GLY A 244 -0.03 -2.08 -1.05
CA GLY A 244 -1.05 -2.49 -0.09
C GLY A 244 -0.67 -3.81 0.60
N PRO A 245 -1.63 -4.55 1.20
CA PRO A 245 -1.37 -5.89 1.64
C PRO A 245 -1.15 -6.85 0.46
N TYR A 246 -0.45 -7.94 0.76
CA TYR A 246 -0.51 -9.18 -0.01
C TYR A 246 -1.74 -9.98 0.45
N ILE A 247 -2.70 -10.15 -0.44
CA ILE A 247 -3.96 -10.83 -0.20
C ILE A 247 -3.79 -12.30 -0.58
N VAL A 248 -4.13 -13.20 0.34
CA VAL A 248 -4.01 -14.64 0.15
C VAL A 248 -5.39 -15.22 -0.12
N SER A 249 -5.71 -15.49 -1.38
CA SER A 249 -6.99 -16.12 -1.76
C SER A 249 -7.07 -17.55 -1.23
N MET A 250 -8.30 -17.99 -0.93
CA MET A 250 -8.61 -19.32 -0.41
C MET A 250 -7.77 -19.71 0.81
N THR A 251 -7.67 -18.79 1.77
CA THR A 251 -6.98 -19.04 3.04
C THR A 251 -7.78 -20.04 3.87
N ARG A 252 -7.20 -21.22 4.09
CA ARG A 252 -7.77 -22.34 4.85
C ARG A 252 -7.10 -22.53 6.21
N GLY A 253 -5.86 -22.06 6.36
CA GLY A 253 -5.11 -22.17 7.60
C GLY A 253 -3.99 -21.13 7.77
N PRO A 254 -3.34 -21.10 8.95
CA PRO A 254 -2.23 -20.18 9.23
C PRO A 254 -1.04 -20.32 8.26
N ALA A 255 -0.76 -21.55 7.81
CA ALA A 255 0.35 -21.81 6.90
C ALA A 255 0.21 -21.05 5.57
N ASP A 256 -1.03 -20.84 5.11
CA ASP A 256 -1.31 -20.11 3.86
C ASP A 256 -0.89 -18.64 3.95
N VAL A 257 -0.97 -18.03 5.14
CA VAL A 257 -0.51 -16.65 5.39
C VAL A 257 1.00 -16.61 5.65
N LEU A 258 1.53 -17.60 6.39
CA LEU A 258 2.96 -17.69 6.69
C LEU A 258 3.81 -17.97 5.45
N ALA A 259 3.26 -18.63 4.44
CA ALA A 259 3.96 -18.94 3.18
C ALA A 259 4.43 -17.67 2.43
N PRO A 260 3.54 -16.76 1.97
CA PRO A 260 3.98 -15.51 1.36
C PRO A 260 4.72 -14.60 2.34
N MET A 261 4.50 -14.74 3.65
CA MET A 261 5.29 -14.04 4.66
C MET A 261 6.75 -14.49 4.68
N LEU A 262 7.04 -15.79 4.53
CA LEU A 262 8.41 -16.29 4.42
C LEU A 262 9.11 -15.78 3.16
N LEU A 263 8.40 -15.75 2.02
CA LEU A 263 8.91 -15.18 0.78
C LEU A 263 9.22 -13.69 0.93
N ALA A 264 8.33 -12.93 1.58
CA ALA A 264 8.56 -11.53 1.88
C ALA A 264 9.75 -11.33 2.83
N TYR A 265 9.89 -12.17 3.85
CA TYR A 265 11.00 -12.14 4.80
C TYR A 265 12.34 -12.34 4.08
N TRP A 266 12.43 -13.31 3.17
CA TRP A 266 13.65 -13.54 2.37
C TRP A 266 14.02 -12.37 1.46
N HIS A 267 13.08 -11.46 1.16
CA HIS A 267 13.32 -10.26 0.37
C HIS A 267 13.39 -8.97 1.22
N GLY A 268 13.48 -9.12 2.55
CA GLY A 268 13.60 -8.00 3.48
C GLY A 268 12.34 -7.14 3.60
N LEU A 269 11.18 -7.65 3.18
CA LEU A 269 9.91 -6.92 3.18
C LEU A 269 9.16 -7.01 4.52
N CYS A 270 9.52 -7.98 5.36
CA CYS A 270 8.99 -8.08 6.72
C CYS A 270 10.08 -8.59 7.67
N LEU A 271 9.93 -8.32 8.97
CA LEU A 271 10.84 -8.83 10.02
C LEU A 271 12.35 -8.57 9.79
N HIS A 272 12.71 -7.53 9.02
CA HIS A 272 14.10 -7.20 8.75
C HIS A 272 14.81 -6.80 10.07
N PRO A 273 16.06 -7.25 10.32
CA PRO A 273 16.79 -6.91 11.54
C PRO A 273 17.03 -5.40 11.71
N ASP A 274 17.41 -4.73 10.62
CA ASP A 274 17.77 -3.31 10.62
C ASP A 274 16.57 -2.35 10.42
N SER A 275 15.34 -2.86 10.40
CA SER A 275 14.13 -2.03 10.24
C SER A 275 13.06 -2.44 11.23
N GLU A 276 12.53 -1.46 11.95
CA GLU A 276 11.33 -1.64 12.79
C GLU A 276 10.03 -1.52 12.00
N GLN A 277 10.10 -1.16 10.72
CA GLN A 277 8.94 -1.01 9.87
C GLN A 277 8.75 -2.22 8.94
N GLU A 278 7.51 -2.69 8.87
CA GLU A 278 7.07 -3.67 7.88
C GLU A 278 6.91 -3.01 6.50
N GLY A 279 7.53 -3.62 5.49
CA GLY A 279 7.47 -3.23 4.09
C GLY A 279 6.28 -3.82 3.33
N LEU A 280 5.78 -4.98 3.79
CA LEU A 280 4.60 -5.66 3.26
C LEU A 280 3.77 -6.23 4.41
N THR A 281 2.44 -6.21 4.29
CA THR A 281 1.50 -6.82 5.25
C THR A 281 0.66 -7.88 4.56
N PHE A 282 0.03 -8.78 5.31
CA PHE A 282 -0.68 -9.93 4.76
C PHE A 282 -2.15 -9.90 5.15
N ALA A 283 -3.04 -10.13 4.18
CA ALA A 283 -4.47 -10.16 4.38
C ALA A 283 -5.03 -11.52 3.96
N PRO A 284 -5.45 -12.38 4.89
CA PRO A 284 -6.14 -13.61 4.52
C PRO A 284 -7.49 -13.26 3.89
N LEU A 285 -7.83 -13.95 2.80
CA LEU A 285 -9.14 -13.85 2.14
C LEU A 285 -9.92 -15.15 2.43
N LEU A 286 -11.00 -15.00 3.20
CA LEU A 286 -11.93 -16.07 3.57
C LEU A 286 -13.11 -16.08 2.59
N GLU A 287 -13.26 -17.17 1.83
CA GLU A 287 -14.16 -17.22 0.66
C GLU A 287 -15.25 -18.28 0.78
N THR A 288 -14.98 -19.43 1.39
CA THR A 288 -15.99 -20.48 1.59
C THR A 288 -16.65 -20.38 2.97
N ARG A 289 -17.76 -21.08 3.15
CA ARG A 289 -18.41 -21.18 4.46
C ARG A 289 -17.48 -21.76 5.52
N ALA A 290 -16.72 -22.80 5.18
CA ALA A 290 -15.78 -23.43 6.10
C ALA A 290 -14.67 -22.45 6.51
N ASP A 291 -14.15 -21.66 5.57
CA ASP A 291 -13.10 -20.67 5.86
C ASP A 291 -13.63 -19.54 6.74
N LEU A 292 -14.85 -19.05 6.50
CA LEU A 292 -15.49 -18.03 7.34
C LEU A 292 -15.67 -18.51 8.78
N GLN A 293 -16.09 -19.76 8.97
CA GLN A 293 -16.24 -20.37 10.29
C GLN A 293 -14.89 -20.60 10.98
N ASN A 294 -13.85 -20.96 10.22
CA ASN A 294 -12.51 -21.20 10.76
C ASN A 294 -11.68 -19.91 10.96
N GLY A 295 -12.08 -18.80 10.34
CA GLY A 295 -11.38 -17.51 10.38
C GLY A 295 -10.88 -17.08 11.77
N PRO A 296 -11.72 -17.07 12.81
CA PRO A 296 -11.30 -16.78 14.18
C PRO A 296 -10.12 -17.63 14.68
N ALA A 297 -10.16 -18.95 14.45
CA ALA A 297 -9.12 -19.87 14.88
C ALA A 297 -7.81 -19.66 14.09
N ILE A 298 -7.91 -19.40 12.78
CA ILE A 298 -6.77 -19.05 11.93
C ILE A 298 -6.08 -17.79 12.49
N MET A 299 -6.85 -16.74 12.75
CA MET A 299 -6.32 -15.48 13.25
C MET A 299 -5.74 -15.61 14.65
N GLN A 300 -6.40 -16.33 15.55
CA GLN A 300 -5.87 -16.60 16.90
C GLN A 300 -4.51 -17.29 16.82
N THR A 301 -4.38 -18.33 15.99
CA THR A 301 -3.12 -19.06 15.82
C THR A 301 -2.01 -18.12 15.33
N LEU A 302 -2.31 -17.31 14.31
CA LEU A 302 -1.38 -16.29 13.81
C LEU A 302 -1.00 -15.27 14.89
N PHE A 303 -1.96 -14.74 15.66
CA PHE A 303 -1.66 -13.75 16.70
C PHE A 303 -0.80 -14.30 17.85
N THR A 304 -0.84 -15.62 18.07
CA THR A 304 -0.01 -16.30 19.07
C THR A 304 1.33 -16.82 18.54
N ASP A 305 1.53 -16.85 17.22
CA ASP A 305 2.81 -17.22 16.62
C ASP A 305 3.88 -16.15 16.91
N PRO A 306 5.08 -16.52 17.42
CA PRO A 306 6.09 -15.53 17.79
C PRO A 306 6.56 -14.62 16.64
N ALA A 307 6.68 -15.14 15.42
CA ALA A 307 7.14 -14.37 14.27
C ALA A 307 6.04 -13.43 13.78
N TYR A 308 4.81 -13.92 13.70
CA TYR A 308 3.66 -13.13 13.27
C TYR A 308 3.25 -12.08 14.30
N ALA A 309 3.29 -12.38 15.60
CA ALA A 309 3.06 -11.39 16.66
C ALA A 309 4.05 -10.23 16.58
N ARG A 310 5.34 -10.52 16.30
CA ARG A 310 6.35 -9.48 16.08
C ARG A 310 6.08 -8.65 14.83
N HIS A 311 5.68 -9.29 13.72
CA HIS A 311 5.26 -8.60 12.51
C HIS A 311 4.07 -7.67 12.78
N LEU A 312 3.05 -8.18 13.48
CA LEU A 312 1.84 -7.44 13.82
C LEU A 312 2.14 -6.23 14.72
N ALA A 313 3.04 -6.37 15.70
CA ALA A 313 3.50 -5.26 16.53
C ALA A 313 4.17 -4.16 15.69
N ARG A 314 5.05 -4.54 14.75
CA ARG A 314 5.70 -3.61 13.80
C ARG A 314 4.73 -3.01 12.77
N ALA A 315 3.63 -3.69 12.49
CA ALA A 315 2.49 -3.19 11.73
C ALA A 315 1.53 -2.30 12.57
N GLY A 316 1.86 -2.02 13.83
CA GLY A 316 1.08 -1.15 14.71
C GLY A 316 -0.17 -1.82 15.28
N MET A 317 -0.14 -3.14 15.49
CA MET A 317 -1.27 -3.96 15.92
C MET A 317 -2.47 -3.85 14.97
N GLN A 318 -2.23 -3.69 13.67
CA GLN A 318 -3.28 -3.57 12.65
C GLN A 318 -3.30 -4.80 11.75
N GLN A 319 -4.47 -5.43 11.62
CA GLN A 319 -4.67 -6.60 10.77
C GLN A 319 -5.79 -6.35 9.76
N THR A 320 -5.48 -6.52 8.47
CA THR A 320 -6.51 -6.53 7.42
C THR A 320 -7.00 -7.95 7.19
N ILE A 321 -8.31 -8.18 7.19
CA ILE A 321 -8.89 -9.49 6.88
C ILE A 321 -9.90 -9.28 5.76
N MET A 322 -9.75 -10.02 4.67
CA MET A 322 -10.64 -9.91 3.52
C MET A 322 -11.72 -11.00 3.58
N ILE A 323 -12.95 -10.61 3.25
CA ILE A 323 -14.09 -11.52 3.16
C ILE A 323 -14.72 -11.47 1.76
N GLY A 324 -14.92 -12.66 1.18
CA GLY A 324 -15.44 -12.83 -0.18
C GLY A 324 -16.94 -13.09 -0.21
N TYR A 325 -17.74 -12.13 -0.69
CA TYR A 325 -19.21 -12.29 -0.75
C TYR A 325 -19.66 -13.20 -1.89
N SER A 326 -19.05 -13.03 -3.07
CA SER A 326 -19.48 -13.72 -4.28
C SER A 326 -19.25 -15.22 -4.19
N ASP A 327 -18.08 -15.62 -3.71
CA ASP A 327 -17.71 -17.03 -3.65
C ASP A 327 -18.44 -17.75 -2.50
N SER A 328 -18.66 -17.09 -1.36
CA SER A 328 -19.55 -17.60 -0.31
C SER A 328 -20.99 -17.77 -0.81
N ASN A 329 -21.51 -16.84 -1.63
CA ASN A 329 -22.84 -16.97 -2.22
C ASN A 329 -22.94 -18.13 -3.22
N LYS A 330 -21.88 -18.43 -3.98
CA LYS A 330 -21.83 -19.59 -4.88
C LYS A 330 -21.77 -20.91 -4.10
N ASP A 331 -21.07 -20.92 -2.97
CA ASP A 331 -20.87 -22.08 -2.10
C ASP A 331 -22.15 -22.44 -1.32
N ALA A 332 -22.75 -21.48 -0.61
CA ALA A 332 -23.82 -21.74 0.36
C ALA A 332 -25.19 -21.13 -0.01
N GLY A 333 -25.28 -20.33 -1.08
CA GLY A 333 -26.48 -19.57 -1.42
C GLY A 333 -26.63 -18.27 -0.61
N TYR A 334 -27.37 -17.31 -1.18
CA TYR A 334 -27.36 -15.91 -0.71
C TYR A 334 -27.70 -15.70 0.78
N LEU A 335 -28.81 -16.26 1.26
CA LEU A 335 -29.25 -16.01 2.64
C LEU A 335 -28.29 -16.62 3.66
N ALA A 336 -27.90 -17.88 3.46
CA ALA A 336 -26.98 -18.58 4.36
C ALA A 336 -25.60 -17.91 4.37
N ALA A 337 -25.06 -17.60 3.18
CA ALA A 337 -23.78 -16.91 3.07
C ALA A 337 -23.76 -15.55 3.77
N ASN A 338 -24.81 -14.73 3.65
CA ASN A 338 -24.86 -13.43 4.35
C ASN A 338 -24.98 -13.58 5.87
N TRP A 339 -25.68 -14.61 6.36
CA TRP A 339 -25.74 -14.91 7.79
C TRP A 339 -24.39 -15.40 8.33
N GLU A 340 -23.71 -16.29 7.61
CA GLU A 340 -22.37 -16.77 7.96
C GLU A 340 -21.34 -15.64 7.92
N LEU A 341 -21.40 -14.76 6.91
CA LEU A 341 -20.56 -13.56 6.85
C LEU A 341 -20.80 -12.63 8.05
N TYR A 342 -22.05 -12.47 8.50
CA TYR A 342 -22.36 -11.65 9.67
C TYR A 342 -21.74 -12.26 10.94
N GLN A 343 -21.97 -13.55 11.19
CA GLN A 343 -21.41 -14.27 12.35
C GLN A 343 -19.87 -14.29 12.34
N ALA A 344 -19.26 -14.54 11.19
CA ALA A 344 -17.80 -14.54 11.05
C ALA A 344 -17.20 -13.18 11.37
N GLN A 345 -17.82 -12.08 10.93
CA GLN A 345 -17.38 -10.73 11.25
C GLN A 345 -17.46 -10.41 12.74
N GLU A 346 -18.52 -10.85 13.44
CA GLU A 346 -18.61 -10.72 14.92
C GLU A 346 -17.50 -11.51 15.60
N ALA A 347 -17.33 -12.79 15.26
CA ALA A 347 -16.31 -13.65 15.87
C ALA A 347 -14.88 -13.16 15.59
N LEU A 348 -14.61 -12.63 14.40
CA LEU A 348 -13.33 -12.01 14.06
C LEU A 348 -13.10 -10.72 14.85
N ALA A 349 -14.13 -9.87 15.01
CA ALA A 349 -14.03 -8.65 15.82
C ALA A 349 -13.71 -8.98 17.28
N GLU A 350 -14.38 -9.98 17.86
CA GLU A 350 -14.10 -10.48 19.21
C GLU A 350 -12.69 -11.04 19.34
N THR A 351 -12.26 -11.87 18.39
CA THR A 351 -10.92 -12.48 18.38
C THR A 351 -9.81 -11.42 18.30
N CYS A 352 -9.96 -10.46 17.39
CA CYS A 352 -9.03 -9.34 17.27
C CYS A 352 -9.03 -8.48 18.54
N GLY A 353 -10.20 -8.16 19.09
CA GLY A 353 -10.34 -7.41 20.35
C GLY A 353 -9.64 -8.09 21.53
N ALA A 354 -9.79 -9.41 21.68
CA ALA A 354 -9.16 -10.20 22.73
C ALA A 354 -7.62 -10.17 22.67
N HIS A 355 -7.04 -9.93 21.49
CA HIS A 355 -5.59 -9.85 21.29
C HIS A 355 -5.08 -8.41 21.13
N GLY A 356 -5.92 -7.39 21.37
CA GLY A 356 -5.54 -5.98 21.22
C GLY A 356 -5.25 -5.58 19.78
N VAL A 357 -5.79 -6.32 18.80
CA VAL A 357 -5.58 -6.10 17.37
C VAL A 357 -6.68 -5.21 16.81
N THR A 358 -6.27 -4.12 16.14
CA THR A 358 -7.18 -3.27 15.37
C THR A 358 -7.46 -3.91 14.02
N MET A 359 -8.63 -4.54 13.89
CA MET A 359 -9.07 -5.15 12.65
C MET A 359 -9.46 -4.08 11.61
N THR A 360 -9.15 -4.35 10.34
CA THR A 360 -9.76 -3.69 9.18
C THR A 360 -10.36 -4.76 8.28
N LEU A 361 -11.69 -4.82 8.22
CA LEU A 361 -12.35 -5.71 7.26
C LEU A 361 -12.25 -5.13 5.85
N PHE A 362 -11.75 -5.98 4.95
CA PHE A 362 -11.73 -5.72 3.53
C PHE A 362 -12.87 -6.49 2.86
N HIS A 363 -13.91 -5.74 2.50
CA HIS A 363 -15.08 -6.27 1.84
C HIS A 363 -14.82 -6.44 0.34
N GLY A 364 -14.73 -7.68 -0.14
CA GLY A 364 -14.78 -8.03 -1.57
C GLY A 364 -16.18 -7.86 -2.18
N ARG A 365 -16.89 -6.79 -1.80
CA ARG A 365 -18.27 -6.50 -2.22
C ARG A 365 -18.32 -6.06 -3.68
N GLY A 366 -19.53 -6.11 -4.22
CA GLY A 366 -19.84 -5.68 -5.57
C GLY A 366 -21.09 -4.83 -5.71
N GLY A 367 -21.36 -4.40 -6.95
CA GLY A 367 -22.50 -3.53 -7.27
C GLY A 367 -23.86 -4.24 -7.19
N THR A 368 -23.88 -5.55 -7.48
CA THR A 368 -25.12 -6.35 -7.49
C THR A 368 -25.42 -6.94 -6.12
N ILE A 369 -26.70 -7.21 -5.83
CA ILE A 369 -27.14 -7.84 -4.58
C ILE A 369 -26.37 -9.16 -4.33
N ALA A 370 -26.19 -9.98 -5.37
CA ALA A 370 -25.45 -11.25 -5.32
C ALA A 370 -23.95 -11.10 -5.01
N ARG A 371 -23.40 -9.89 -5.04
CA ARG A 371 -22.03 -9.57 -4.62
C ARG A 371 -22.02 -8.69 -3.36
N GLY A 372 -23.13 -8.64 -2.61
CA GLY A 372 -23.26 -7.80 -1.41
C GLY A 372 -23.54 -6.32 -1.71
N GLY A 373 -24.05 -6.03 -2.91
CA GLY A 373 -24.45 -4.71 -3.38
C GLY A 373 -25.77 -4.22 -2.78
N GLY A 374 -25.95 -2.90 -2.85
CA GLY A 374 -27.02 -2.15 -2.17
C GLY A 374 -26.52 -0.74 -1.83
N PRO A 375 -27.37 0.13 -1.25
CA PRO A 375 -26.96 1.48 -0.88
C PRO A 375 -25.81 1.42 0.15
N ALA A 376 -24.62 1.89 -0.23
CA ALA A 376 -23.39 1.76 0.56
C ALA A 376 -23.58 2.19 2.02
N LYS A 377 -24.23 3.35 2.24
CA LYS A 377 -24.58 3.85 3.58
C LYS A 377 -25.33 2.82 4.44
N ARG A 378 -26.39 2.19 3.91
CA ARG A 378 -27.19 1.21 4.68
C ARG A 378 -26.39 -0.04 4.98
N THR A 379 -25.62 -0.49 4.01
CA THR A 379 -24.74 -1.65 4.15
C THR A 379 -23.70 -1.45 5.23
N ILE A 380 -23.03 -0.28 5.25
CA ILE A 380 -22.04 0.06 6.26
C ILE A 380 -22.69 0.14 7.65
N MET A 381 -23.86 0.78 7.76
CA MET A 381 -24.60 0.88 9.02
C MET A 381 -25.13 -0.46 9.54
N ALA A 382 -25.25 -1.47 8.68
CA ALA A 382 -25.72 -2.81 9.02
C ALA A 382 -24.58 -3.80 9.32
N GLN A 383 -23.31 -3.36 9.32
CA GLN A 383 -22.20 -4.22 9.72
C GLN A 383 -22.28 -4.53 11.22
N PRO A 384 -21.82 -5.71 11.66
CA PRO A 384 -21.87 -6.06 13.08
C PRO A 384 -21.07 -5.09 13.97
N PRO A 385 -21.43 -4.92 15.24
CA PRO A 385 -20.67 -4.12 16.19
C PRO A 385 -19.20 -4.54 16.25
N GLY A 386 -18.30 -3.56 16.37
CA GLY A 386 -16.85 -3.83 16.45
C GLY A 386 -16.15 -4.18 15.13
N SER A 387 -16.90 -4.34 14.04
CA SER A 387 -16.33 -4.78 12.75
C SER A 387 -15.72 -3.63 11.91
N ILE A 388 -16.10 -2.37 12.21
CA ILE A 388 -15.60 -1.17 11.53
C ILE A 388 -14.51 -0.46 12.35
N ASN A 389 -14.76 -0.11 13.62
CA ASN A 389 -13.80 0.58 14.50
C ASN A 389 -13.02 1.75 13.83
N GLY A 390 -13.73 2.59 13.07
CA GLY A 390 -13.17 3.73 12.35
C GLY A 390 -12.38 3.39 11.06
N ARG A 391 -12.37 2.13 10.63
CA ARG A 391 -11.61 1.65 9.48
C ARG A 391 -12.47 0.71 8.64
N ILE A 392 -12.61 1.04 7.36
CA ILE A 392 -13.32 0.18 6.41
C ILE A 392 -12.58 0.17 5.09
N ARG A 393 -12.59 -0.98 4.44
CA ARG A 393 -12.02 -1.14 3.12
C ARG A 393 -13.00 -1.91 2.24
N ILE A 394 -13.32 -1.37 1.08
CA ILE A 394 -14.33 -1.92 0.18
C ILE A 394 -13.75 -1.99 -1.23
N THR A 395 -13.99 -3.11 -1.92
CA THR A 395 -13.71 -3.21 -3.35
C THR A 395 -14.77 -2.43 -4.12
N GLU A 396 -14.33 -1.41 -4.86
CA GLU A 396 -15.15 -0.76 -5.88
C GLU A 396 -15.05 -1.54 -7.19
N GLN A 397 -16.17 -2.03 -7.69
CA GLN A 397 -16.19 -2.82 -8.92
C GLN A 397 -16.12 -1.95 -10.16
N GLY A 398 -15.42 -2.43 -11.18
CA GLY A 398 -15.17 -1.68 -12.42
C GLY A 398 -16.46 -1.18 -13.06
N GLU A 399 -17.51 -2.00 -13.06
CA GLU A 399 -18.81 -1.65 -13.62
C GLU A 399 -19.54 -0.52 -12.86
N ILE A 400 -19.14 -0.19 -11.64
CA ILE A 400 -19.77 0.86 -10.81
C ILE A 400 -18.90 2.14 -10.73
N ILE A 401 -17.65 2.10 -11.20
CA ILE A 401 -16.74 3.25 -11.10
C ILE A 401 -17.34 4.49 -11.77
N ASP A 402 -17.91 4.34 -12.97
CA ASP A 402 -18.51 5.46 -13.69
C ASP A 402 -19.65 6.10 -12.88
N GLU A 403 -20.60 5.29 -12.39
CA GLU A 403 -21.75 5.76 -11.63
C GLU A 403 -21.39 6.49 -10.33
N ARG A 404 -20.24 6.17 -9.72
CA ARG A 404 -19.81 6.74 -8.43
C ARG A 404 -18.81 7.88 -8.56
N TYR A 405 -17.99 7.89 -9.61
CA TYR A 405 -16.81 8.78 -9.68
C TYR A 405 -16.69 9.58 -10.99
N ASN A 406 -17.61 9.45 -11.96
CA ASN A 406 -17.51 10.17 -13.24
C ASN A 406 -17.66 11.70 -13.14
N HIS A 407 -18.28 12.19 -12.06
CA HIS A 407 -18.52 13.61 -11.84
C HIS A 407 -18.14 14.02 -10.41
N PRO A 408 -17.41 15.15 -10.20
CA PRO A 408 -16.94 15.55 -8.87
C PRO A 408 -18.04 15.64 -7.80
N ALA A 409 -19.22 16.18 -8.13
CA ALA A 409 -20.35 16.25 -7.18
C ALA A 409 -20.93 14.87 -6.83
N ILE A 410 -20.87 13.90 -7.75
CA ILE A 410 -21.33 12.53 -7.49
C ILE A 410 -20.30 11.82 -6.61
N ALA A 411 -19.01 11.97 -6.92
CA ALA A 411 -17.91 11.46 -6.11
C ALA A 411 -17.95 12.02 -4.68
N GLN A 412 -18.17 13.32 -4.51
CA GLN A 412 -18.31 13.95 -3.19
C GLN A 412 -19.50 13.42 -2.39
N ARG A 413 -20.61 13.06 -3.04
CA ARG A 413 -21.77 12.46 -2.37
C ARG A 413 -21.50 11.01 -1.94
N HIS A 414 -20.66 10.30 -2.70
CA HIS A 414 -20.33 8.90 -2.45
C HIS A 414 -19.28 8.74 -1.35
N LEU A 415 -18.26 9.60 -1.34
CA LEU A 415 -17.29 9.75 -0.25
C LEU A 415 -17.98 10.27 1.02
#